data_AF-A0A3M1G3T5-F1
#
_entry.id   AF-A0A3M1G3T5-F1
#
_cell.length_a   1.000
_cell.length_b   1.000
_cell.length_c   1.000
_cell.angle_alpha   90.00
_cell.angle_beta   90.00
_cell.angle_gamma   90.00
#
_symmetry.space_group_name_H-M   'P 1'
#
loop_
_entity.id
_entity.type
_entity.pdbx_description
1 polymer ?
#
loop_
_entity_poly.entity_id
_entity_poly.type
_entity_poly.pdbx_seq_one_letter_code
_entity_poly.pdbx_strand_id
1 'polypeptide(L)'
;MFRFLNTHRICILKNAGKQTRDLARPGVVVWLLALGLVTGLLMASPQAFAENEGQQTSPPFDIAQVPTPGAPPAAVGGRSIFAENCAPCHGPEGRGDGPTASSLPNPPAVFADPEVVWERSPAELFFTAKFGRMDKMMPPWESRLNDKQIWDAVSFAWSLHTSEDAVTQGADLYSQACASCHGPEGRGDGPDAEGTLPDFTDQAYMMAQSQADLLAGWEQAHPEIGQEWSQDEKRNVLEAVRAFSYIPPWESPYRPGDGVITGKVVQGTDGSENVAGVEVTLDAFLEFTPVATFTTTVDAEGAFQFSGLSTDPNVVYFASAPWKGISYSSPVLSFPEGETSIDTAVAVYEPTDDPSGVVINRMHWIIDDQPGALVVGEILAFGNTQDRAFVGRQVEGVDEPVTVAIRVPDGAQ
;
A
#
# COMPACT_ATOMS: atom_id res chain seq x y z
N MET A 1 1.77 25.32 -2.56
CA MET A 1 2.86 24.42 -2.98
C MET A 1 4.06 24.75 -2.10
N PHE A 2 4.39 23.89 -1.14
CA PHE A 2 5.47 24.13 -0.17
C PHE A 2 6.82 23.93 -0.88
N ARG A 3 7.69 24.95 -0.89
CA ARG A 3 8.99 24.96 -1.59
C ARG A 3 10.15 24.75 -0.60
N PHE A 4 10.18 23.59 0.05
CA PHE A 4 11.23 23.22 1.02
C PHE A 4 11.92 21.92 0.59
N LEU A 5 13.21 21.76 0.94
CA LEU A 5 13.93 20.49 0.83
C LEU A 5 13.23 19.40 1.64
N ASN A 6 13.07 18.20 1.07
CA ASN A 6 12.44 17.04 1.73
C ASN A 6 13.23 16.53 2.96
N THR A 7 14.45 17.03 3.21
CA THR A 7 15.29 16.77 4.39
C THR A 7 15.18 17.92 5.39
N HIS A 8 14.06 18.01 6.11
CA HIS A 8 13.86 19.06 7.12
C HIS A 8 14.75 18.80 8.35
N ARG A 9 15.72 19.68 8.61
CA ARG A 9 16.51 19.70 9.86
C ARG A 9 16.04 20.87 10.73
N ILE A 10 15.28 20.56 11.77
CA ILE A 10 14.79 21.53 12.76
C ILE A 10 15.86 21.66 13.85
N CYS A 11 16.36 22.87 14.09
CA CYS A 11 17.29 23.13 15.18
C CYS A 11 16.54 23.78 16.36
N ILE A 12 16.51 23.12 17.51
CA ILE A 12 15.85 23.63 18.73
C ILE A 12 16.90 24.41 19.53
N LEU A 13 16.72 25.73 19.65
CA LEU A 13 17.62 26.58 20.43
C LEU A 13 17.06 26.72 21.86
N LYS A 14 17.58 25.93 22.81
CA LYS A 14 17.38 26.16 24.25
C LYS A 14 18.34 27.25 24.72
N ASN A 15 17.84 28.27 25.42
CA ASN A 15 18.67 29.31 26.02
C ASN A 15 19.51 28.69 27.15
N ALA A 16 20.80 28.45 26.93
CA ALA A 16 21.74 28.23 28.02
C ALA A 16 23.10 28.82 27.63
N GLY A 17 23.61 29.72 28.47
CA GLY A 17 24.96 30.23 28.34
C GLY A 17 25.95 29.07 28.28
N LYS A 18 26.83 29.12 27.27
CA LYS A 18 28.04 28.29 27.11
C LYS A 18 27.97 26.91 27.79
N GLN A 19 27.40 25.91 27.11
CA GLN A 19 27.97 24.56 27.18
C GLN A 19 27.56 23.71 25.96
N THR A 20 28.60 23.16 25.35
CA THR A 20 28.74 22.06 24.38
C THR A 20 27.47 21.37 23.85
N ARG A 21 27.39 21.32 22.52
CA ARG A 21 26.37 20.66 21.69
C ARG A 21 26.51 19.13 21.69
N ASP A 22 25.40 18.42 21.92
CA ASP A 22 25.21 17.06 21.45
C ASP A 22 24.44 17.09 20.13
N LEU A 23 25.05 16.53 19.07
CA LEU A 23 24.43 16.32 17.77
C LEU A 23 23.66 14.99 17.80
N ALA A 24 22.35 15.04 17.62
CA ALA A 24 21.57 13.84 17.33
C ALA A 24 21.87 13.38 15.89
N ARG A 25 22.39 12.15 15.76
CA ARG A 25 22.58 11.44 14.47
C ARG A 25 21.23 11.04 13.84
N PRO A 26 21.17 10.81 12.52
CA PRO A 26 19.91 10.60 11.82
C PRO A 26 19.36 9.21 12.15
N GLY A 27 18.16 9.18 12.70
CA GLY A 27 17.44 7.95 12.99
C GLY A 27 15.94 8.20 12.94
N VAL A 28 15.29 7.56 11.96
CA VAL A 28 13.87 7.20 11.92
C VAL A 28 12.87 8.35 12.08
N VAL A 29 12.25 8.72 10.96
CA VAL A 29 10.98 9.48 10.96
C VAL A 29 9.92 8.59 11.61
N VAL A 30 9.63 8.83 12.88
CA VAL A 30 8.51 8.23 13.59
C VAL A 30 7.26 9.01 13.22
N TRP A 31 6.33 8.37 12.51
CA TRP A 31 4.96 8.83 12.42
C TRP A 31 4.34 8.81 13.81
N LEU A 32 4.12 9.98 14.40
CA LEU A 32 3.28 10.11 15.60
C LEU A 32 1.82 10.00 15.17
N LEU A 33 1.31 8.77 15.16
CA LEU A 33 -0.14 8.50 15.23
C LEU A 33 -0.63 8.91 16.61
N ALA A 34 -1.38 10.00 16.68
CA ALA A 34 -2.11 10.39 17.88
C ALA A 34 -3.22 9.36 18.14
N LEU A 35 -2.95 8.42 19.05
CA LEU A 35 -3.97 7.54 19.62
C LEU A 35 -4.90 8.40 20.52
N GLY A 36 -6.13 8.59 20.07
CA GLY A 36 -7.19 9.17 20.91
C GLY A 36 -7.64 8.18 21.97
N LEU A 37 -7.24 8.41 23.22
CA LEU A 37 -7.73 7.70 24.40
C LEU A 37 -8.83 8.55 25.04
N VAL A 38 -10.08 8.30 24.64
CA VAL A 38 -11.25 8.90 25.28
C VAL A 38 -11.61 8.06 26.51
N THR A 39 -11.33 8.56 27.71
CA THR A 39 -11.94 8.07 28.95
C THR A 39 -12.68 9.22 29.61
N GLY A 40 -14.02 9.17 29.53
CA GLY A 40 -14.91 10.14 30.15
C GLY A 40 -16.17 9.45 30.65
N LEU A 41 -16.18 9.13 31.94
CA LEU A 41 -17.30 8.58 32.68
C LEU A 41 -18.37 9.68 32.86
N LEU A 42 -19.52 9.54 32.18
CA LEU A 42 -20.72 10.35 32.41
C LEU A 42 -21.83 9.43 32.92
N MET A 43 -22.14 9.55 34.22
CA MET A 43 -23.33 8.99 34.83
C MET A 43 -24.51 9.94 34.60
N ALA A 44 -25.48 9.59 33.75
CA ALA A 44 -26.86 10.10 33.83
C ALA A 44 -27.88 9.22 33.05
N SER A 45 -28.78 8.62 33.84
CA SER A 45 -30.17 8.19 33.55
C SER A 45 -30.43 6.99 32.60
N PRO A 46 -31.09 5.92 33.06
CA PRO A 46 -31.52 4.81 32.22
C PRO A 46 -32.80 5.20 31.49
N GLN A 47 -32.68 5.85 30.34
CA GLN A 47 -33.72 5.76 29.33
C GLN A 47 -33.55 4.42 28.65
N ALA A 48 -34.59 3.60 28.72
CA ALA A 48 -34.66 2.27 28.15
C ALA A 48 -34.24 2.31 26.68
N PHE A 49 -32.99 1.89 26.41
CA PHE A 49 -32.65 1.30 25.13
C PHE A 49 -33.45 0.01 25.07
N ALA A 50 -34.57 0.07 24.36
CA ALA A 50 -35.37 -1.08 24.06
C ALA A 50 -34.47 -2.16 23.46
N GLU A 51 -34.49 -3.33 24.10
CA GLU A 51 -33.97 -4.60 23.58
C GLU A 51 -34.46 -4.80 22.14
N ASN A 52 -33.57 -4.60 21.16
CA ASN A 52 -33.62 -5.34 19.91
C ASN A 52 -32.31 -5.24 19.10
N GLU A 53 -31.17 -5.62 19.69
CA GLU A 53 -30.03 -6.09 18.90
C GLU A 53 -29.95 -7.59 19.11
N GLY A 54 -30.84 -8.32 18.43
CA GLY A 54 -30.65 -9.75 18.22
C GLY A 54 -29.25 -9.91 17.65
N GLN A 55 -28.41 -10.59 18.42
CA GLN A 55 -27.04 -10.99 18.09
C GLN A 55 -26.98 -11.34 16.60
N GLN A 56 -26.49 -10.42 15.77
CA GLN A 56 -26.46 -10.60 14.31
C GLN A 56 -25.50 -11.75 14.04
N THR A 57 -26.05 -12.94 13.89
CA THR A 57 -25.32 -14.10 13.38
C THR A 57 -25.02 -13.82 11.93
N SER A 58 -23.78 -14.06 11.51
CA SER A 58 -23.42 -13.90 10.11
C SER A 58 -24.30 -14.78 9.22
N PRO A 59 -24.65 -14.31 8.02
CA PRO A 59 -25.39 -15.13 7.07
C PRO A 59 -24.61 -16.42 6.75
N PRO A 60 -25.29 -17.53 6.46
CA PRO A 60 -24.61 -18.69 5.89
C PRO A 60 -23.95 -18.31 4.56
N PHE A 61 -22.84 -18.96 4.22
CA PHE A 61 -22.14 -18.71 2.96
C PHE A 61 -23.09 -18.82 1.77
N ASP A 62 -23.10 -17.79 0.94
CA ASP A 62 -23.89 -17.69 -0.27
C ASP A 62 -23.04 -17.05 -1.37
N ILE A 63 -22.63 -17.86 -2.34
CA ILE A 63 -21.80 -17.42 -3.46
C ILE A 63 -22.48 -16.34 -4.30
N ALA A 64 -23.82 -16.26 -4.31
CA ALA A 64 -24.55 -15.22 -5.03
C ALA A 64 -24.32 -13.81 -4.45
N GLN A 65 -23.81 -13.71 -3.22
CA GLN A 65 -23.47 -12.45 -2.55
C GLN A 65 -21.99 -12.10 -2.66
N VAL A 66 -21.18 -12.95 -3.32
CA VAL A 66 -19.77 -12.71 -3.57
C VAL A 66 -19.63 -12.05 -4.96
N PRO A 67 -19.24 -10.77 -5.03
CA PRO A 67 -19.02 -10.10 -6.30
C PRO A 67 -17.75 -10.64 -6.96
N THR A 68 -17.86 -11.05 -8.22
CA THR A 68 -16.70 -11.37 -9.05
C THR A 68 -15.88 -10.09 -9.26
N PRO A 69 -14.58 -10.07 -8.96
CA PRO A 69 -13.75 -8.92 -9.23
C PRO A 69 -13.55 -8.76 -10.74
N GLY A 70 -13.55 -7.51 -11.21
CA GLY A 70 -13.37 -7.20 -12.63
C GLY A 70 -11.94 -7.38 -13.15
N ALA A 71 -10.98 -7.58 -12.25
CA ALA A 71 -9.57 -7.85 -12.54
C ALA A 71 -8.99 -8.74 -11.42
N PRO A 72 -7.90 -9.47 -11.67
CA PRO A 72 -7.22 -10.26 -10.64
C PRO A 72 -6.88 -9.39 -9.41
N PRO A 73 -7.32 -9.77 -8.19
CA PRO A 73 -6.98 -9.02 -6.99
C PRO A 73 -5.47 -9.01 -6.74
N ALA A 74 -4.96 -7.94 -6.13
CA ALA A 74 -3.55 -7.76 -5.87
C ALA A 74 -3.24 -7.89 -4.38
N ALA A 75 -2.53 -8.97 -3.99
CA ALA A 75 -2.13 -9.20 -2.61
C ALA A 75 -1.27 -8.05 -2.04
N VAL A 76 -0.51 -7.36 -2.89
CA VAL A 76 0.26 -6.17 -2.50
C VAL A 76 -0.63 -5.04 -1.96
N GLY A 77 -1.79 -4.79 -2.58
CA GLY A 77 -2.77 -3.81 -2.09
C GLY A 77 -3.42 -4.22 -0.76
N GLY A 78 -3.55 -5.53 -0.53
CA GLY A 78 -4.14 -6.07 0.69
C GLY A 78 -3.24 -6.02 1.92
N ARG A 79 -1.93 -5.83 1.75
CA ARG A 79 -0.94 -5.94 2.84
C ARG A 79 -1.17 -4.91 3.95
N SER A 80 -1.35 -3.63 3.60
CA SER A 80 -1.61 -2.55 4.57
C SER A 80 -2.96 -2.75 5.26
N ILE A 81 -4.00 -3.07 4.48
CA ILE A 81 -5.35 -3.34 4.96
C ILE A 81 -5.31 -4.47 5.98
N PHE A 82 -4.65 -5.59 5.65
CA PHE A 82 -4.50 -6.72 6.54
C PHE A 82 -3.73 -6.33 7.81
N ALA A 83 -2.61 -5.59 7.69
CA ALA A 83 -1.82 -5.15 8.84
C ALA A 83 -2.62 -4.28 9.81
N GLU A 84 -3.45 -3.37 9.31
CA GLU A 84 -4.25 -2.45 10.12
C GLU A 84 -5.50 -3.09 10.72
N ASN A 85 -6.15 -3.98 9.96
CA ASN A 85 -7.51 -4.44 10.27
C ASN A 85 -7.57 -5.91 10.72
N CYS A 86 -6.71 -6.78 10.17
CA CYS A 86 -6.78 -8.23 10.37
C CYS A 86 -5.69 -8.77 11.31
N ALA A 87 -4.46 -8.25 11.19
CA ALA A 87 -3.29 -8.67 11.94
C ALA A 87 -3.41 -8.52 13.47
N PRO A 88 -4.18 -7.57 14.04
CA PRO A 88 -4.41 -7.53 15.48
C PRO A 88 -4.93 -8.86 16.06
N CYS A 89 -5.71 -9.62 15.27
CA CYS A 89 -6.19 -10.96 15.63
C CYS A 89 -5.38 -12.05 14.91
N HIS A 90 -5.25 -11.99 13.59
CA HIS A 90 -4.67 -13.08 12.79
C HIS A 90 -3.13 -13.12 12.79
N GLY A 91 -2.46 -12.11 13.38
CA GLY A 91 -1.01 -11.95 13.33
C GLY A 91 -0.52 -11.44 11.97
N PRO A 92 0.59 -10.68 11.91
CA PRO A 92 1.10 -10.12 10.65
C PRO A 92 1.56 -11.19 9.65
N GLU A 93 1.97 -12.35 10.15
CA GLU A 93 2.34 -13.53 9.36
C GLU A 93 1.18 -14.52 9.19
N GLY A 94 -0.05 -14.16 9.61
CA GLY A 94 -1.21 -15.06 9.51
C GLY A 94 -1.16 -16.26 10.45
N ARG A 95 -0.40 -16.18 11.56
CA ARG A 95 -0.18 -17.29 12.49
C ARG A 95 -1.24 -17.42 13.59
N GLY A 96 -2.27 -16.59 13.55
CA GLY A 96 -3.34 -16.56 14.55
C GLY A 96 -2.87 -16.06 15.93
N ASP A 97 -1.75 -15.35 15.99
CA ASP A 97 -1.03 -14.95 17.21
C ASP A 97 -0.99 -13.43 17.40
N GLY A 98 -1.95 -12.71 16.81
CA GLY A 98 -2.07 -11.27 17.00
C GLY A 98 -2.24 -10.86 18.47
N PRO A 99 -1.92 -9.60 18.84
CA PRO A 99 -1.96 -9.13 20.22
C PRO A 99 -3.31 -9.33 20.93
N THR A 100 -4.43 -9.38 20.20
CA THR A 100 -5.76 -9.62 20.78
C THR A 100 -6.20 -11.08 20.69
N ALA A 101 -5.47 -11.95 19.98
CA ALA A 101 -5.86 -13.33 19.69
C ALA A 101 -6.14 -14.16 20.95
N SER A 102 -5.28 -14.02 21.96
CA SER A 102 -5.41 -14.73 23.25
C SER A 102 -6.66 -14.36 24.06
N SER A 103 -7.28 -13.22 23.76
CA SER A 103 -8.49 -12.74 24.42
C SER A 103 -9.78 -13.16 23.71
N LEU A 104 -9.68 -13.84 22.56
CA LEU A 104 -10.82 -14.28 21.78
C LEU A 104 -11.38 -15.61 22.29
N PRO A 105 -12.71 -15.82 22.22
CA PRO A 105 -13.33 -17.07 22.65
C PRO A 105 -12.97 -18.25 21.75
N ASN A 106 -12.52 -17.99 20.52
CA ASN A 106 -12.04 -18.99 19.57
C ASN A 106 -10.76 -18.45 18.92
N PRO A 107 -9.76 -19.30 18.66
CA PRO A 107 -8.56 -18.87 17.96
C PRO A 107 -8.91 -18.41 16.53
N PRO A 108 -8.28 -17.33 16.04
CA PRO A 108 -8.37 -16.93 14.64
C PRO A 108 -7.87 -18.02 13.70
N ALA A 109 -8.29 -17.96 12.43
CA ALA A 109 -7.72 -18.80 11.39
C ALA A 109 -6.21 -18.55 11.25
N VAL A 110 -5.45 -19.63 11.15
CA VAL A 110 -3.99 -19.63 10.92
C VAL A 110 -3.77 -19.69 9.40
N PHE A 111 -3.80 -18.54 8.73
CA PHE A 111 -3.59 -18.44 7.29
C PHE A 111 -2.18 -18.87 6.83
N ALA A 112 -1.21 -18.94 7.75
CA ALA A 112 0.11 -19.50 7.45
C ALA A 112 0.11 -21.03 7.30
N ASP A 113 -0.96 -21.70 7.74
CA ASP A 113 -1.09 -23.15 7.66
C ASP A 113 -1.88 -23.54 6.39
N PRO A 114 -1.24 -24.17 5.39
CA PRO A 114 -1.92 -24.55 4.14
C PRO A 114 -3.11 -25.50 4.38
N GLU A 115 -3.07 -26.32 5.42
CA GLU A 115 -4.16 -27.24 5.76
C GLU A 115 -5.41 -26.48 6.23
N VAL A 116 -5.24 -25.30 6.83
CA VAL A 116 -6.34 -24.47 7.32
C VAL A 116 -7.11 -23.81 6.18
N VAL A 117 -6.44 -23.49 5.07
CA VAL A 117 -7.06 -22.89 3.87
C VAL A 117 -7.44 -23.92 2.81
N TRP A 118 -6.96 -25.16 2.93
CA TRP A 118 -7.08 -26.21 1.92
C TRP A 118 -8.51 -26.45 1.40
N GLU A 119 -9.47 -26.56 2.33
CA GLU A 119 -10.89 -26.81 2.03
C GLU A 119 -11.70 -25.52 1.84
N ARG A 120 -11.05 -24.34 1.84
CA ARG A 120 -11.72 -23.05 1.73
C ARG A 120 -11.47 -22.43 0.36
N SER A 121 -12.52 -21.96 -0.26
CA SER A 121 -12.42 -21.15 -1.48
C SER A 121 -12.13 -19.67 -1.15
N PRO A 122 -11.44 -18.93 -2.03
CA PRO A 122 -11.31 -17.48 -1.88
C PRO A 122 -12.66 -16.75 -1.73
N ALA A 123 -13.71 -17.23 -2.40
CA ALA A 123 -15.07 -16.69 -2.26
C ALA A 123 -15.63 -16.84 -0.85
N GLU A 124 -15.37 -17.97 -0.17
CA GLU A 124 -15.76 -18.16 1.23
C GLU A 124 -14.99 -17.24 2.18
N LEU A 125 -13.69 -17.03 1.92
CA LEU A 125 -12.87 -16.10 2.69
C LEU A 125 -13.37 -14.66 2.50
N PHE A 126 -13.67 -14.26 1.26
CA PHE A 126 -14.26 -12.96 0.96
C PHE A 126 -15.59 -12.76 1.66
N PHE A 127 -16.51 -13.72 1.55
CA PHE A 127 -17.82 -13.65 2.19
C PHE A 127 -17.68 -13.51 3.72
N THR A 128 -16.77 -14.30 4.31
CA THR A 128 -16.46 -14.26 5.74
C THR A 128 -15.89 -12.91 6.16
N ALA A 129 -15.01 -12.31 5.35
CA ALA A 129 -14.48 -10.97 5.61
C ALA A 129 -15.56 -9.89 5.48
N LYS A 130 -16.37 -9.94 4.42
CA LYS A 130 -17.41 -8.95 4.14
C LYS A 130 -18.45 -8.87 5.25
N PHE A 131 -19.02 -10.02 5.63
CA PHE A 131 -20.12 -10.11 6.58
C PHE A 131 -19.70 -10.47 8.01
N GLY A 132 -18.40 -10.74 8.23
CA GLY A 132 -17.85 -11.08 9.53
C GLY A 132 -18.32 -12.44 10.05
N ARG A 133 -17.94 -12.75 11.29
CA ARG A 133 -18.40 -13.87 12.14
C ARG A 133 -18.51 -13.38 13.57
N MET A 134 -19.59 -12.66 13.87
CA MET A 134 -19.75 -12.01 15.19
C MET A 134 -19.84 -13.01 16.34
N ASP A 135 -20.31 -14.24 16.09
CA ASP A 135 -20.25 -15.35 17.06
C ASP A 135 -18.81 -15.77 17.42
N LYS A 136 -17.86 -15.47 16.52
CA LYS A 136 -16.41 -15.68 16.67
C LYS A 136 -15.62 -14.40 16.90
N MET A 137 -16.30 -13.28 17.17
CA MET A 137 -15.68 -11.95 17.37
C MET A 137 -14.91 -11.43 16.14
N MET A 138 -15.27 -11.88 14.93
CA MET A 138 -14.76 -11.31 13.68
C MET A 138 -15.76 -10.27 13.15
N PRO A 139 -15.43 -8.97 13.13
CA PRO A 139 -16.35 -7.94 12.66
C PRO A 139 -16.59 -8.01 11.14
N PRO A 140 -17.75 -7.52 10.65
CA PRO A 140 -17.96 -7.30 9.22
C PRO A 140 -17.12 -6.11 8.73
N TRP A 141 -16.56 -6.23 7.53
CA TRP A 141 -15.72 -5.18 6.94
C TRP A 141 -16.41 -4.33 5.87
N GLU A 142 -17.61 -4.73 5.40
CA GLU A 142 -18.35 -4.03 4.34
C GLU A 142 -18.68 -2.56 4.64
N SER A 143 -18.75 -2.18 5.93
CA SER A 143 -19.01 -0.80 6.33
C SER A 143 -17.79 0.12 6.23
N ARG A 144 -16.59 -0.44 6.04
CA ARG A 144 -15.31 0.30 6.07
C ARG A 144 -14.47 0.09 4.81
N LEU A 145 -14.55 -1.10 4.22
CA LEU A 145 -13.79 -1.50 3.04
C LEU A 145 -14.77 -1.77 1.89
N ASN A 146 -14.39 -1.32 0.69
CA ASN A 146 -15.10 -1.70 -0.52
C ASN A 146 -14.73 -3.12 -0.97
N ASP A 147 -15.47 -3.69 -1.93
CA ASP A 147 -15.26 -5.07 -2.38
C ASP A 147 -13.85 -5.31 -2.93
N LYS A 148 -13.25 -4.35 -3.65
CA LYS A 148 -11.87 -4.48 -4.14
C LYS A 148 -10.89 -4.60 -2.97
N GLN A 149 -11.03 -3.74 -1.96
CA GLN A 149 -10.17 -3.75 -0.77
C GLN A 149 -10.28 -5.06 0.02
N ILE A 150 -11.49 -5.62 0.12
CA ILE A 150 -11.69 -6.93 0.76
C ILE A 150 -11.03 -8.04 -0.07
N TRP A 151 -11.20 -8.03 -1.40
CA TRP A 151 -10.53 -8.99 -2.29
C TRP A 151 -9.01 -8.93 -2.17
N ASP A 152 -8.42 -7.73 -2.22
CA ASP A 152 -6.98 -7.56 -2.09
C ASP A 152 -6.48 -8.08 -0.72
N ALA A 153 -7.20 -7.77 0.38
CA ALA A 153 -6.86 -8.26 1.72
C ALA A 153 -6.99 -9.79 1.86
N VAL A 154 -8.00 -10.39 1.22
CA VAL A 154 -8.18 -11.86 1.17
C VAL A 154 -7.06 -12.52 0.37
N SER A 155 -6.67 -11.94 -0.77
CA SER A 155 -5.52 -12.42 -1.55
C SER A 155 -4.20 -12.30 -0.81
N PHE A 156 -4.02 -11.24 -0.01
CA PHE A 156 -2.88 -11.14 0.90
C PHE A 156 -2.93 -12.24 1.95
N ALA A 157 -4.06 -12.44 2.63
CA ALA A 157 -4.22 -13.49 3.63
C ALA A 157 -3.98 -14.89 3.03
N TRP A 158 -4.49 -15.15 1.83
CA TRP A 158 -4.24 -16.38 1.07
C TRP A 158 -2.75 -16.58 0.81
N SER A 159 -2.00 -15.54 0.47
CA SER A 159 -0.57 -15.71 0.17
C SER A 159 0.30 -16.12 1.37
N LEU A 160 -0.22 -16.08 2.61
CA LEU A 160 0.58 -16.28 3.83
C LEU A 160 0.97 -17.75 4.09
N HIS A 161 0.32 -18.75 3.49
CA HIS A 161 0.72 -20.16 3.62
C HIS A 161 1.76 -20.61 2.57
N THR A 162 2.05 -19.78 1.58
CA THR A 162 2.88 -20.14 0.43
C THR A 162 4.02 -19.13 0.24
N SER A 163 4.92 -19.40 -0.71
CA SER A 163 6.09 -18.58 -1.01
C SER A 163 6.34 -18.48 -2.51
N GLU A 164 7.12 -17.49 -2.90
CA GLU A 164 7.58 -17.32 -4.29
C GLU A 164 8.28 -18.58 -4.81
N ASP A 165 9.17 -19.17 -4.01
CA ASP A 165 9.89 -20.40 -4.38
C ASP A 165 8.93 -21.58 -4.60
N ALA A 166 7.92 -21.73 -3.74
CA ALA A 166 6.94 -22.80 -3.86
C ALA A 166 6.07 -22.64 -5.12
N VAL A 167 5.56 -21.43 -5.37
CA VAL A 167 4.77 -21.13 -6.57
C VAL A 167 5.61 -21.27 -7.84
N THR A 168 6.89 -20.87 -7.81
CA THR A 168 7.82 -21.04 -8.94
C THR A 168 8.05 -22.52 -9.26
N GLN A 169 8.30 -23.35 -8.25
CA GLN A 169 8.43 -24.81 -8.42
C GLN A 169 7.15 -25.43 -9.00
N GLY A 170 5.98 -24.97 -8.53
CA GLY A 170 4.69 -25.37 -9.07
C GLY A 170 4.49 -24.97 -10.53
N ALA A 171 4.91 -23.76 -10.89
CA ALA A 171 4.82 -23.25 -12.25
C ALA A 171 5.72 -24.04 -13.23
N ASP A 172 6.91 -24.46 -12.79
CA ASP A 172 7.78 -25.32 -13.57
C ASP A 172 7.14 -26.69 -13.86
N LEU A 173 6.50 -27.29 -12.86
CA LEU A 173 5.77 -28.55 -13.00
C LEU A 173 4.51 -28.38 -13.89
N TYR A 174 3.77 -27.28 -13.72
CA TYR A 174 2.64 -26.92 -14.57
C TYR A 174 3.07 -26.78 -16.04
N SER A 175 4.19 -26.09 -16.29
CA SER A 175 4.74 -25.91 -17.65
C SER A 175 5.08 -27.25 -18.31
N GLN A 176 5.63 -28.18 -17.54
CA GLN A 176 6.04 -29.50 -18.02
C GLN A 176 4.87 -30.46 -18.29
N ALA A 177 3.80 -30.39 -17.48
CA ALA A 177 2.77 -31.42 -17.47
C ALA A 177 1.36 -30.95 -17.85
N CYS A 178 1.08 -29.65 -17.76
CA CYS A 178 -0.27 -29.11 -17.88
C CYS A 178 -0.42 -28.13 -19.05
N ALA A 179 0.61 -27.31 -19.30
CA ALA A 179 0.53 -26.18 -20.24
C ALA A 179 0.29 -26.57 -21.71
N SER A 180 0.58 -27.80 -22.13
CA SER A 180 0.28 -28.26 -23.49
C SER A 180 -1.23 -28.31 -23.77
N CYS A 181 -2.04 -28.62 -22.75
CA CYS A 181 -3.50 -28.63 -22.84
C CYS A 181 -4.12 -27.35 -22.26
N HIS A 182 -3.68 -26.91 -21.07
CA HIS A 182 -4.27 -25.75 -20.40
C HIS A 182 -3.69 -24.39 -20.85
N GLY A 183 -2.68 -24.41 -21.73
CA GLY A 183 -1.99 -23.22 -22.19
C GLY A 183 -0.97 -22.69 -21.18
N PRO A 184 0.09 -21.97 -21.62
CA PRO A 184 1.06 -21.36 -20.72
C PRO A 184 0.43 -20.24 -19.86
N GLU A 185 -0.67 -19.65 -20.31
CA GLU A 185 -1.42 -18.60 -19.59
C GLU A 185 -2.61 -19.18 -18.80
N GLY A 186 -2.79 -20.50 -18.74
CA GLY A 186 -3.85 -21.13 -17.94
C GLY A 186 -5.26 -21.02 -18.50
N ARG A 187 -5.45 -20.58 -19.75
CA ARG A 187 -6.77 -20.30 -20.33
C ARG A 187 -7.53 -21.52 -20.84
N GLY A 188 -6.94 -22.72 -20.77
CA GLY A 188 -7.55 -23.91 -21.34
C GLY A 188 -7.46 -24.00 -22.87
N ASP A 189 -6.58 -23.22 -23.49
CA ASP A 189 -6.45 -23.03 -24.95
C ASP A 189 -5.10 -23.55 -25.50
N GLY A 190 -4.48 -24.49 -24.80
CA GLY A 190 -3.23 -25.11 -25.24
C GLY A 190 -3.36 -25.83 -26.58
N PRO A 191 -2.24 -26.03 -27.31
CA PRO A 191 -2.26 -26.69 -28.62
C PRO A 191 -2.82 -28.11 -28.60
N ASP A 192 -2.74 -28.79 -27.45
CA ASP A 192 -3.25 -30.15 -27.24
C ASP A 192 -4.60 -30.15 -26.48
N ALA A 193 -5.27 -29.00 -26.35
CA ALA A 193 -6.56 -28.90 -25.68
C ALA A 193 -7.64 -29.70 -26.43
N GLU A 194 -8.30 -30.62 -25.73
CA GLU A 194 -9.46 -31.34 -26.24
C GLU A 194 -10.75 -30.85 -25.56
N GLY A 195 -11.66 -30.29 -26.36
CA GLY A 195 -12.94 -29.77 -25.85
C GLY A 195 -12.79 -28.43 -25.12
N THR A 196 -13.67 -28.19 -24.16
CA THR A 196 -13.63 -26.99 -23.32
C THR A 196 -12.98 -27.35 -21.99
N LEU A 197 -11.76 -26.87 -21.78
CA LEU A 197 -11.04 -27.02 -20.53
C LEU A 197 -11.34 -25.84 -19.59
N PRO A 198 -11.15 -26.01 -18.26
CA PRO A 198 -11.21 -24.90 -17.31
C PRO A 198 -10.23 -23.78 -17.69
N ASP A 199 -10.73 -22.54 -17.66
CA ASP A 199 -9.93 -21.32 -17.75
C ASP A 199 -9.55 -20.90 -16.32
N PHE A 200 -8.28 -21.07 -15.95
CA PHE A 200 -7.75 -20.70 -14.64
C PHE A 200 -7.56 -19.19 -14.47
N THR A 201 -7.79 -18.39 -15.51
CA THR A 201 -7.84 -16.92 -15.42
C THR A 201 -9.25 -16.40 -15.13
N ASP A 202 -10.28 -17.25 -15.30
CA ASP A 202 -11.67 -16.92 -14.97
C ASP A 202 -11.84 -16.75 -13.45
N GLN A 203 -12.10 -15.50 -13.05
CA GLN A 203 -12.26 -15.09 -11.66
C GLN A 203 -13.45 -15.75 -10.99
N ALA A 204 -14.58 -15.89 -11.69
CA ALA A 204 -15.79 -16.47 -11.14
C ALA A 204 -15.60 -17.98 -10.88
N TYR A 205 -14.91 -18.66 -11.79
CA TYR A 205 -14.55 -20.07 -11.62
C TYR A 205 -13.55 -20.27 -10.47
N MET A 206 -12.37 -19.64 -10.55
CA MET A 206 -11.26 -19.95 -9.64
C MET A 206 -11.51 -19.53 -8.18
N MET A 207 -12.25 -18.44 -7.97
CA MET A 207 -12.58 -18.01 -6.61
C MET A 207 -13.60 -18.91 -5.93
N ALA A 208 -14.39 -19.65 -6.69
CA ALA A 208 -15.34 -20.63 -6.17
C ALA A 208 -14.69 -21.97 -5.81
N GLN A 209 -13.48 -22.25 -6.29
CA GLN A 209 -12.78 -23.51 -6.04
C GLN A 209 -11.85 -23.40 -4.82
N SER A 210 -11.94 -24.34 -3.89
CA SER A 210 -10.90 -24.59 -2.89
C SER A 210 -9.70 -25.33 -3.51
N GLN A 211 -8.57 -25.45 -2.79
CA GLN A 211 -7.47 -26.30 -3.26
C GLN A 211 -7.87 -27.78 -3.28
N ALA A 212 -8.71 -28.20 -2.34
CA ALA A 212 -9.28 -29.55 -2.31
C ALA A 212 -10.12 -29.84 -3.57
N ASP A 213 -10.95 -28.88 -4.01
CA ASP A 213 -11.78 -29.04 -5.21
C ASP A 213 -10.92 -29.15 -6.48
N LEU A 214 -9.91 -28.28 -6.60
CA LEU A 214 -8.97 -28.32 -7.73
C LEU A 214 -8.18 -29.62 -7.78
N LEU A 215 -7.71 -30.13 -6.62
CA LEU A 215 -7.03 -31.41 -6.56
C LEU A 215 -7.95 -32.56 -6.97
N ALA A 216 -9.17 -32.59 -6.45
CA ALA A 216 -10.14 -33.64 -6.80
C ALA A 216 -10.48 -33.63 -8.30
N GLY A 217 -10.64 -32.43 -8.88
CA GLY A 217 -10.86 -32.25 -10.32
C GLY A 217 -9.67 -32.73 -11.15
N TRP A 218 -8.44 -32.38 -10.74
CA TRP A 218 -7.21 -32.87 -11.36
C TRP A 218 -7.18 -34.40 -11.34
N GLU A 219 -7.25 -35.01 -10.16
CA GLU A 219 -7.09 -36.46 -10.01
C GLU A 219 -8.17 -37.26 -10.76
N GLN A 220 -9.37 -36.69 -10.92
CA GLN A 220 -10.42 -37.27 -11.74
C GLN A 220 -10.12 -37.18 -13.24
N ALA A 221 -9.68 -36.00 -13.73
CA ALA A 221 -9.52 -35.74 -15.15
C ALA A 221 -8.24 -36.34 -15.75
N HIS A 222 -7.15 -36.33 -14.99
CA HIS A 222 -5.84 -36.82 -15.43
C HIS A 222 -5.15 -37.58 -14.27
N PRO A 223 -5.63 -38.79 -13.94
CA PRO A 223 -5.18 -39.55 -12.77
C PRO A 223 -3.70 -39.94 -12.84
N GLU A 224 -3.11 -40.00 -14.03
CA GLU A 224 -1.69 -40.38 -14.24
C GLU A 224 -0.73 -39.20 -14.06
N ILE A 225 -1.19 -37.96 -14.20
CA ILE A 225 -0.33 -36.77 -14.09
C ILE A 225 -0.06 -36.47 -12.62
N GLY A 226 1.22 -36.50 -12.23
CA GLY A 226 1.65 -36.18 -10.88
C GLY A 226 1.42 -37.27 -9.83
N GLN A 227 1.19 -38.53 -10.24
CA GLN A 227 1.09 -39.66 -9.30
C GLN A 227 2.35 -39.84 -8.45
N GLU A 228 3.52 -39.64 -9.07
CA GLU A 228 4.84 -39.78 -8.43
C GLU A 228 5.27 -38.51 -7.69
N TRP A 229 4.49 -37.42 -7.79
CA TRP A 229 4.79 -36.17 -7.10
C TRP A 229 4.47 -36.31 -5.61
N SER A 230 5.33 -35.73 -4.79
CA SER A 230 5.08 -35.52 -3.38
C SER A 230 3.86 -34.63 -3.15
N GLN A 231 3.31 -34.67 -1.93
CA GLN A 231 2.19 -33.79 -1.55
C GLN A 231 2.57 -32.31 -1.69
N ASP A 232 3.82 -31.96 -1.36
CA ASP A 232 4.32 -30.59 -1.46
C ASP A 232 4.36 -30.13 -2.93
N GLU A 233 4.84 -30.97 -3.85
CA GLU A 233 4.82 -30.68 -5.28
C GLU A 233 3.41 -30.50 -5.83
N LYS A 234 2.46 -31.36 -5.43
CA LYS A 234 1.04 -31.20 -5.80
C LYS A 234 0.48 -29.88 -5.28
N ARG A 235 0.74 -29.51 -4.02
CA ARG A 235 0.30 -28.23 -3.45
C ARG A 235 0.93 -27.04 -4.19
N ASN A 236 2.22 -27.09 -4.49
CA ASN A 236 2.93 -26.05 -5.23
C ASN A 236 2.29 -25.82 -6.61
N VAL A 237 1.97 -26.89 -7.34
CA VAL A 237 1.29 -26.81 -8.64
C VAL A 237 -0.09 -26.17 -8.50
N LEU A 238 -0.87 -26.52 -7.48
CA LEU A 238 -2.17 -25.91 -7.25
C LEU A 238 -2.06 -24.41 -6.87
N GLU A 239 -1.03 -24.01 -6.14
CA GLU A 239 -0.79 -22.58 -5.90
C GLU A 239 -0.37 -21.85 -7.19
N ALA A 240 0.43 -22.48 -8.05
CA ALA A 240 0.76 -21.92 -9.37
C ALA A 240 -0.48 -21.79 -10.27
N VAL A 241 -1.35 -22.80 -10.30
CA VAL A 241 -2.64 -22.72 -11.00
C VAL A 241 -3.51 -21.60 -10.43
N ARG A 242 -3.52 -21.41 -9.10
CA ARG A 242 -4.28 -20.32 -8.48
C ARG A 242 -3.70 -18.94 -8.78
N ALA A 243 -2.39 -18.82 -8.94
CA ALA A 243 -1.73 -17.56 -9.30
C ALA A 243 -2.13 -17.02 -10.69
N PHE A 244 -2.82 -17.81 -11.54
CA PHE A 244 -3.48 -17.27 -12.73
C PHE A 244 -4.68 -16.35 -12.42
N SER A 245 -5.26 -16.46 -11.21
CA SER A 245 -6.49 -15.76 -10.82
C SER A 245 -6.27 -14.57 -9.86
N TYR A 246 -5.08 -14.40 -9.28
CA TYR A 246 -4.75 -13.26 -8.42
C TYR A 246 -3.26 -12.93 -8.55
N ILE A 247 -2.85 -11.73 -8.14
CA ILE A 247 -1.45 -11.29 -8.18
C ILE A 247 -0.81 -11.54 -6.81
N PRO A 248 0.14 -12.49 -6.69
CA PRO A 248 0.84 -12.77 -5.43
C PRO A 248 1.66 -11.56 -4.93
N PRO A 249 2.00 -11.50 -3.63
CA PRO A 249 2.61 -10.31 -3.03
C PRO A 249 4.07 -10.08 -3.45
N TRP A 250 4.72 -11.06 -4.07
CA TRP A 250 6.07 -10.95 -4.64
C TRP A 250 6.07 -10.53 -6.11
N GLU A 251 4.92 -10.60 -6.78
CA GLU A 251 4.78 -10.11 -8.16
C GLU A 251 4.39 -8.63 -8.15
N SER A 252 4.96 -7.86 -9.08
CA SER A 252 4.48 -6.50 -9.30
C SER A 252 3.05 -6.56 -9.83
N PRO A 253 2.08 -5.85 -9.21
CA PRO A 253 0.74 -5.72 -9.76
C PRO A 253 0.69 -4.73 -10.92
N TYR A 254 1.80 -4.06 -11.24
CA TYR A 254 1.87 -3.15 -12.37
C TYR A 254 1.68 -3.92 -13.69
N ARG A 255 0.71 -3.49 -14.49
CA ARG A 255 0.46 -4.01 -15.82
C ARG A 255 0.71 -2.88 -16.83
N PRO A 256 1.79 -2.96 -17.62
CA PRO A 256 2.05 -1.98 -18.68
C PRO A 256 0.84 -1.84 -19.61
N GLY A 257 0.65 -0.64 -20.14
CA GLY A 257 -0.45 -0.33 -21.06
C GLY A 257 -0.03 0.72 -22.08
N ASP A 258 -1.01 1.33 -22.75
CA ASP A 258 -0.76 2.34 -23.78
C ASP A 258 -0.63 3.76 -23.23
N GLY A 259 -0.51 3.90 -21.90
CA GLY A 259 -0.41 5.19 -21.22
C GLY A 259 0.88 5.94 -21.56
N VAL A 260 0.75 7.25 -21.73
CA VAL A 260 1.84 8.18 -22.01
C VAL A 260 1.75 9.35 -21.03
N ILE A 261 2.85 9.62 -20.33
CA ILE A 261 3.01 10.85 -19.53
C ILE A 261 4.05 11.72 -20.23
N THR A 262 3.63 12.89 -20.69
CA THR A 262 4.49 13.95 -21.21
C THR A 262 4.63 15.05 -20.18
N GLY A 263 5.80 15.69 -20.12
CA GLY A 263 5.94 16.82 -19.24
C GLY A 263 7.15 17.69 -19.52
N LYS A 264 7.26 18.76 -18.75
CA LYS A 264 8.41 19.66 -18.78
C LYS A 264 9.00 19.89 -17.40
N VAL A 265 10.32 19.89 -17.31
CA VAL A 265 11.01 20.47 -16.16
C VAL A 265 11.18 21.95 -16.42
N VAL A 266 10.46 22.76 -15.65
CA VAL A 266 10.39 24.21 -15.83
C VAL A 266 11.14 24.92 -14.71
N GLN A 267 11.90 25.94 -15.09
CA GLN A 267 12.56 26.80 -14.12
C GLN A 267 11.57 27.80 -13.56
N GLY A 268 11.36 27.74 -12.25
CA GLY A 268 10.44 28.63 -11.54
C GLY A 268 11.12 29.84 -10.90
N THR A 269 12.45 29.96 -11.02
CA THR A 269 13.21 31.18 -10.70
C THR A 269 13.35 32.05 -11.94
N ASP A 270 12.97 33.32 -11.83
CA ASP A 270 12.98 34.25 -12.96
C ASP A 270 14.41 34.48 -13.48
N GLY A 271 14.55 34.55 -14.81
CA GLY A 271 15.82 34.80 -15.49
C GLY A 271 16.85 33.67 -15.41
N SER A 272 16.46 32.49 -14.93
CA SER A 272 17.33 31.32 -14.85
C SER A 272 17.27 30.47 -16.12
N GLU A 273 18.32 29.71 -16.39
CA GLU A 273 18.46 28.91 -17.61
C GLU A 273 17.44 27.77 -17.68
N ASN A 274 17.15 27.32 -18.90
CA ASN A 274 16.36 26.11 -19.14
C ASN A 274 17.06 24.89 -18.53
N VAL A 275 16.25 23.96 -18.05
CA VAL A 275 16.73 22.71 -17.46
C VAL A 275 16.82 21.67 -18.55
N ALA A 276 17.99 21.07 -18.74
CA ALA A 276 18.24 20.02 -19.73
C ALA A 276 19.24 19.01 -19.17
N GLY A 277 19.20 17.77 -19.65
CA GLY A 277 20.14 16.71 -19.27
C GLY A 277 19.97 16.18 -17.84
N VAL A 278 18.92 16.62 -17.13
CA VAL A 278 18.55 16.09 -15.81
C VAL A 278 17.78 14.80 -16.00
N GLU A 279 18.05 13.78 -15.18
CA GLU A 279 17.23 12.57 -15.13
C GLU A 279 15.94 12.84 -14.36
N VAL A 280 14.81 12.48 -14.96
CA VAL A 280 13.50 12.47 -14.30
C VAL A 280 13.16 11.03 -13.95
N THR A 281 12.75 10.80 -12.71
CA THR A 281 12.23 9.51 -12.24
C THR A 281 10.71 9.60 -12.17
N LEU A 282 10.00 8.60 -12.70
CA LEU A 282 8.57 8.44 -12.55
C LEU A 282 8.30 7.21 -11.70
N ASP A 283 7.78 7.42 -10.49
CA ASP A 283 7.39 6.34 -9.59
C ASP A 283 5.89 6.10 -9.69
N ALA A 284 5.51 4.84 -9.86
CA ALA A 284 4.13 4.37 -9.89
C ALA A 284 3.78 3.68 -8.58
N PHE A 285 2.62 4.01 -8.02
CA PHE A 285 2.11 3.46 -6.77
C PHE A 285 0.73 2.87 -6.99
N LEU A 286 0.47 1.74 -6.33
CA LEU A 286 -0.88 1.23 -6.11
C LEU A 286 -1.21 1.50 -4.64
N GLU A 287 -2.20 2.36 -4.41
CA GLU A 287 -2.46 2.96 -3.09
C GLU A 287 -1.24 3.70 -2.53
N PHE A 288 -0.53 3.10 -1.56
CA PHE A 288 0.70 3.66 -0.97
C PHE A 288 1.94 2.80 -1.22
N THR A 289 1.81 1.74 -2.02
CA THR A 289 2.91 0.80 -2.28
C THR A 289 3.53 1.09 -3.64
N PRO A 290 4.85 1.29 -3.74
CA PRO A 290 5.52 1.43 -5.03
C PRO A 290 5.43 0.13 -5.83
N VAL A 291 5.03 0.21 -7.10
CA VAL A 291 4.80 -0.95 -7.97
C VAL A 291 5.63 -0.93 -9.25
N ALA A 292 6.12 0.24 -9.68
CA ALA A 292 7.09 0.37 -10.76
C ALA A 292 7.84 1.71 -10.67
N THR A 293 9.04 1.77 -11.24
CA THR A 293 9.84 2.99 -11.37
C THR A 293 10.41 3.06 -12.77
N PHE A 294 10.32 4.24 -13.39
CA PHE A 294 10.82 4.54 -14.72
C PHE A 294 11.78 5.72 -14.66
N THR A 295 12.73 5.80 -15.57
CA THR A 295 13.60 6.98 -15.73
C THR A 295 13.67 7.43 -17.17
N THR A 296 13.88 8.73 -17.37
CA THR A 296 14.15 9.33 -18.67
C THR A 296 14.97 10.61 -18.47
N THR A 297 15.52 11.16 -19.54
CA THR A 297 16.33 12.38 -19.48
C THR A 297 15.60 13.54 -20.12
N VAL A 298 15.69 14.71 -19.49
CA VAL A 298 15.14 15.96 -20.01
C VAL A 298 15.92 16.41 -21.25
N ASP A 299 15.20 16.73 -22.32
CA ASP A 299 15.79 17.24 -23.57
C ASP A 299 16.23 18.71 -23.47
N ALA A 300 16.71 19.28 -24.58
CA ALA A 300 17.21 20.65 -24.63
C ALA A 300 16.09 21.71 -24.43
N GLU A 301 14.85 21.33 -24.71
CA GLU A 301 13.64 22.14 -24.58
C GLU A 301 12.99 22.00 -23.19
N GLY A 302 13.59 21.22 -22.31
CA GLY A 302 13.09 20.96 -20.97
C GLY A 302 12.00 19.89 -20.91
N ALA A 303 11.74 19.16 -22.00
CA ALA A 303 10.68 18.16 -22.06
C ALA A 303 11.18 16.74 -21.70
N PHE A 304 10.25 15.93 -21.20
CA PHE A 304 10.44 14.51 -20.92
C PHE A 304 9.18 13.73 -21.29
N GLN A 305 9.35 12.43 -21.53
CA GLN A 305 8.24 11.53 -21.85
C GLN A 305 8.48 10.14 -21.27
N PHE A 306 7.40 9.54 -20.78
CA PHE A 306 7.29 8.13 -20.43
C PHE A 306 6.16 7.50 -21.24
N SER A 307 6.35 6.26 -21.70
CA SER A 307 5.38 5.50 -22.48
C SER A 307 5.31 4.06 -21.99
N GLY A 308 4.31 3.30 -22.44
CA GLY A 308 4.10 1.93 -21.95
C GLY A 308 3.51 1.90 -20.54
N LEU A 309 2.84 2.98 -20.14
CA LEU A 309 2.36 3.14 -18.77
C LEU A 309 1.01 2.46 -18.55
N SER A 310 0.79 1.96 -17.35
CA SER A 310 -0.52 1.44 -16.95
C SER A 310 -1.54 2.57 -16.93
N THR A 311 -2.71 2.34 -17.52
CA THR A 311 -3.86 3.25 -17.48
C THR A 311 -4.90 2.84 -16.45
N ASP A 312 -4.57 1.89 -15.56
CA ASP A 312 -5.43 1.53 -14.43
C ASP A 312 -5.65 2.78 -13.55
N PRO A 313 -6.91 3.18 -13.29
CA PRO A 313 -7.21 4.38 -12.52
C PRO A 313 -6.75 4.31 -11.06
N ASN A 314 -6.41 3.12 -10.55
CA ASN A 314 -5.88 2.92 -9.20
C ASN A 314 -4.36 3.12 -9.12
N VAL A 315 -3.67 3.18 -10.27
CA VAL A 315 -2.23 3.47 -10.32
C VAL A 315 -2.02 4.96 -10.37
N VAL A 316 -1.33 5.49 -9.36
CA VAL A 316 -0.93 6.89 -9.28
C VAL A 316 0.55 7.04 -9.57
N TYR A 317 0.93 8.13 -10.24
CA TYR A 317 2.30 8.40 -10.64
C TYR A 317 2.79 9.73 -10.06
N PHE A 318 4.10 9.80 -9.79
CA PHE A 318 4.80 11.03 -9.43
C PHE A 318 6.10 11.13 -10.22
N ALA A 319 6.25 12.21 -10.99
CA ALA A 319 7.52 12.53 -11.61
C ALA A 319 8.37 13.33 -10.61
N SER A 320 9.66 13.01 -10.50
CA SER A 320 10.61 13.76 -9.70
C SER A 320 11.87 14.08 -10.48
N ALA A 321 12.43 15.26 -10.24
CA ALA A 321 13.64 15.75 -10.89
C ALA A 321 14.58 16.35 -9.84
N PRO A 322 15.84 15.88 -9.75
CA PRO A 322 16.85 16.51 -8.92
C PRO A 322 17.37 17.79 -9.59
N TRP A 323 17.42 18.88 -8.84
CA TRP A 323 18.03 20.14 -9.28
C TRP A 323 18.86 20.73 -8.16
N LYS A 324 20.17 20.88 -8.41
CA LYS A 324 21.16 21.47 -7.48
C LYS A 324 21.09 20.90 -6.05
N GLY A 325 20.89 19.58 -5.93
CA GLY A 325 20.83 18.87 -4.65
C GLY A 325 19.45 18.82 -3.98
N ILE A 326 18.41 19.31 -4.66
CA ILE A 326 17.02 19.32 -4.18
C ILE A 326 16.19 18.45 -5.11
N SER A 327 15.37 17.54 -4.57
CA SER A 327 14.40 16.79 -5.37
C SER A 327 13.08 17.55 -5.42
N TYR A 328 12.61 17.82 -6.63
CA TYR A 328 11.31 18.45 -6.90
C TYR A 328 10.38 17.42 -7.54
N SER A 329 9.08 17.51 -7.26
CA SER A 329 8.10 16.57 -7.79
C SER A 329 6.95 17.26 -8.52
N SER A 330 6.32 16.52 -9.42
CA SER A 330 5.03 16.88 -10.00
C SER A 330 3.91 16.80 -8.94
N PRO A 331 2.71 17.30 -9.26
CA PRO A 331 1.49 16.82 -8.62
C PRO A 331 1.32 15.30 -8.77
N VAL A 332 0.42 14.71 -7.99
CA VAL A 332 -0.06 13.34 -8.20
C VAL A 332 -0.69 13.26 -9.59
N LEU A 333 -0.35 12.23 -10.36
CA LEU A 333 -0.91 11.97 -11.68
C LEU A 333 -1.66 10.64 -11.66
N SER A 334 -2.78 10.55 -12.37
CA SER A 334 -3.53 9.30 -12.57
C SER A 334 -4.29 9.42 -13.88
N PHE A 335 -4.36 8.37 -14.68
CA PHE A 335 -5.09 8.40 -15.95
C PHE A 335 -6.60 8.47 -15.66
N PRO A 336 -7.32 9.47 -16.17
CA PRO A 336 -8.77 9.43 -16.18
C PRO A 336 -9.28 8.22 -16.96
N GLU A 337 -10.47 7.73 -16.63
CA GLU A 337 -11.06 6.58 -17.31
C GLU A 337 -11.15 6.79 -18.83
N GLY A 338 -10.56 5.88 -19.60
CA GLY A 338 -10.53 5.94 -21.07
C GLY A 338 -9.48 6.89 -21.66
N GLU A 339 -8.72 7.61 -20.84
CA GLU A 339 -7.61 8.45 -21.30
C GLU A 339 -6.27 7.69 -21.26
N THR A 340 -5.42 7.95 -22.25
CA THR A 340 -4.09 7.33 -22.38
C THR A 340 -2.96 8.35 -22.38
N SER A 341 -3.25 9.64 -22.15
CA SER A 341 -2.24 10.70 -22.18
C SER A 341 -2.45 11.70 -21.05
N ILE A 342 -1.37 12.04 -20.34
CA ILE A 342 -1.37 13.08 -19.30
C ILE A 342 -0.21 14.03 -19.56
N ASP A 343 -0.46 15.33 -19.46
CA ASP A 343 0.58 16.35 -19.44
C ASP A 343 0.88 16.80 -17.99
N THR A 344 2.16 16.99 -17.68
CA THR A 344 2.60 17.48 -16.36
C THR A 344 3.77 18.46 -16.46
N ALA A 345 4.12 19.06 -15.33
CA ALA A 345 5.34 19.81 -15.19
C ALA A 345 5.97 19.60 -13.81
N VAL A 346 7.30 19.59 -13.78
CA VAL A 346 8.09 19.63 -12.54
C VAL A 346 8.74 21.00 -12.47
N ALA A 347 8.29 21.83 -11.54
CA ALA A 347 8.90 23.14 -11.32
C ALA A 347 10.10 23.00 -10.39
N VAL A 348 11.29 23.36 -10.89
CA VAL A 348 12.51 23.44 -10.09
C VAL A 348 12.85 24.89 -9.82
N TYR A 349 13.64 25.13 -8.78
CA TYR A 349 14.00 26.48 -8.35
C TYR A 349 15.48 26.55 -8.02
N GLU A 350 16.09 27.70 -8.30
CA GLU A 350 17.43 28.01 -7.83
C GLU A 350 17.46 28.07 -6.29
N PRO A 351 18.54 27.56 -5.66
CA PRO A 351 18.68 27.62 -4.21
C PRO A 351 18.96 29.06 -3.73
N THR A 352 18.53 29.36 -2.51
CA THR A 352 18.83 30.60 -1.78
C THR A 352 19.05 30.31 -0.30
N ASP A 353 19.96 31.03 0.35
CA ASP A 353 20.16 31.05 1.79
C ASP A 353 19.60 32.33 2.44
N ASP A 354 18.92 33.19 1.67
CA ASP A 354 18.23 34.36 2.18
C ASP A 354 16.87 33.98 2.81
N PRO A 355 16.70 34.11 4.14
CA PRO A 355 15.47 33.75 4.81
C PRO A 355 14.35 34.79 4.65
N SER A 356 14.58 35.92 3.96
CA SER A 356 13.63 37.03 3.87
C SER A 356 12.24 36.65 3.34
N GLY A 357 12.14 35.55 2.60
CA GLY A 357 10.90 35.03 2.04
C GLY A 357 10.22 33.97 2.89
N VAL A 358 10.88 33.47 3.94
CA VAL A 358 10.34 32.41 4.79
C VAL A 358 9.35 33.02 5.77
N VAL A 359 8.10 32.59 5.66
CA VAL A 359 6.98 33.10 6.47
C VAL A 359 6.21 31.95 7.12
N ILE A 360 5.49 32.20 8.21
CA ILE A 360 4.53 31.23 8.75
C ILE A 360 3.19 31.51 8.06
N ASN A 361 2.78 30.59 7.19
CA ASN A 361 1.50 30.68 6.48
C ASN A 361 0.31 30.34 7.38
N ARG A 362 0.51 29.39 8.31
CA ARG A 362 -0.54 28.91 9.20
C ARG A 362 0.06 28.43 10.51
N MET A 363 -0.68 28.65 11.59
CA MET A 363 -0.34 28.19 12.92
C MET A 363 -1.59 27.57 13.56
N HIS A 364 -1.45 26.37 14.10
CA HIS A 364 -2.48 25.71 14.91
C HIS A 364 -1.97 25.49 16.32
N TRP A 365 -2.87 25.70 17.27
CA TRP A 365 -2.66 25.39 18.67
C TRP A 365 -3.63 24.28 19.05
N ILE A 366 -3.10 23.18 19.57
CA ILE A 366 -3.85 22.09 20.15
C ILE A 366 -3.60 22.16 21.65
N ILE A 367 -4.65 22.43 22.42
CA ILE A 367 -4.57 22.53 23.86
C ILE A 367 -5.43 21.41 24.42
N ASP A 368 -4.80 20.53 25.19
CA ASP A 368 -5.44 19.38 25.80
C ASP A 368 -5.18 19.38 27.32
N ASP A 369 -6.24 19.24 28.10
CA ASP A 369 -6.18 19.22 29.55
C ASP A 369 -6.03 17.78 30.02
N GLN A 370 -4.93 17.49 30.70
CA GLN A 370 -4.59 16.16 31.21
C GLN A 370 -4.47 16.22 32.74
N PRO A 371 -4.73 15.11 33.48
CA PRO A 371 -4.62 15.13 34.93
C PRO A 371 -3.24 15.59 35.42
N GLY A 372 -3.17 16.82 35.94
CA GLY A 372 -1.95 17.44 36.45
C GLY A 372 -1.05 18.13 35.41
N ALA A 373 -1.46 18.23 34.15
CA ALA A 373 -0.68 18.89 33.10
C ALA A 373 -1.57 19.50 32.01
N LEU A 374 -1.09 20.57 31.38
CA LEU A 374 -1.66 21.09 30.14
C LEU A 374 -0.74 20.68 28.98
N VAL A 375 -1.24 19.89 28.04
CA VAL A 375 -0.51 19.56 26.82
C VAL A 375 -0.81 20.63 25.78
N VAL A 376 0.23 21.31 25.32
CA VAL A 376 0.13 22.34 24.27
C VAL A 376 0.95 21.89 23.07
N GLY A 377 0.27 21.51 22.00
CA GLY A 377 0.85 21.24 20.69
C GLY A 377 0.76 22.48 19.80
N GLU A 378 1.89 22.87 19.20
CA GLU A 378 1.94 23.91 18.18
C GLU A 378 2.31 23.30 16.83
N ILE A 379 1.50 23.54 15.80
CA ILE A 379 1.79 23.12 14.42
C ILE A 379 1.97 24.38 13.57
N LEU A 380 3.19 24.55 13.04
CA LEU A 380 3.56 25.67 12.17
C LEU A 380 3.70 25.18 10.72
N ALA A 381 2.98 25.82 9.80
CA ALA A 381 3.15 25.62 8.37
C ALA A 381 3.91 26.81 7.78
N PHE A 382 5.13 26.56 7.30
CA PHE A 382 5.98 27.58 6.71
C PHE A 382 5.70 27.75 5.21
N GLY A 383 5.90 28.94 4.69
CA GLY A 383 5.86 29.28 3.27
C GLY A 383 7.14 29.96 2.83
N ASN A 384 7.35 30.03 1.53
CA ASN A 384 8.40 30.84 0.94
C ASN A 384 7.79 31.73 -0.15
N THR A 385 7.90 33.04 0.01
CA THR A 385 7.37 34.03 -0.94
C THR A 385 8.34 34.37 -2.07
N GLN A 386 9.57 33.84 -2.02
CA GLN A 386 10.54 34.01 -3.10
C GLN A 386 10.30 33.01 -4.24
N ASP A 387 10.87 33.32 -5.40
CA ASP A 387 10.97 32.45 -6.58
C ASP A 387 12.15 31.47 -6.51
N ARG A 388 12.72 31.28 -5.32
CA ARG A 388 13.89 30.42 -5.06
C ARG A 388 13.60 29.43 -3.95
N ALA A 389 14.28 28.28 -3.96
CA ALA A 389 14.15 27.30 -2.88
C ALA A 389 15.09 27.65 -1.72
N PHE A 390 14.53 27.85 -0.53
CA PHE A 390 15.33 28.16 0.65
C PHE A 390 16.01 26.88 1.15
N VAL A 391 17.35 26.87 1.16
CA VAL A 391 18.17 25.69 1.53
C VAL A 391 18.68 25.74 2.97
N GLY A 392 18.20 26.72 3.73
CA GLY A 392 18.72 27.02 5.06
C GLY A 392 19.93 27.96 5.00
N ARG A 393 20.31 28.46 6.18
CA ARG A 393 21.48 29.33 6.35
C ARG A 393 22.40 28.77 7.42
N GLN A 394 23.68 29.09 7.35
CA GLN A 394 24.59 28.74 8.43
C GLN A 394 24.23 29.50 9.71
N VAL A 395 24.23 28.78 10.84
CA VAL A 395 23.93 29.33 12.17
C VAL A 395 25.09 28.99 13.09
N GLU A 396 25.53 29.95 13.90
CA GLU A 396 26.76 29.81 14.69
C GLU A 396 26.80 28.53 15.52
N GLY A 397 27.84 27.75 15.23
CA GLY A 397 28.20 26.45 15.76
C GLY A 397 27.25 25.28 15.43
N VAL A 398 26.23 25.47 14.59
CA VAL A 398 25.60 24.31 13.93
C VAL A 398 26.49 24.00 12.74
N ASP A 399 26.89 22.74 12.58
CA ASP A 399 27.80 22.34 11.49
C ASP A 399 27.10 22.32 10.12
N GLU A 400 25.78 22.43 10.11
CA GLU A 400 24.93 22.32 8.93
C GLU A 400 23.96 23.51 8.78
N PRO A 401 23.54 23.84 7.55
CA PRO A 401 22.55 24.88 7.31
C PRO A 401 21.22 24.59 8.02
N VAL A 402 20.70 25.61 8.70
CA VAL A 402 19.44 25.54 9.44
C VAL A 402 18.32 26.14 8.60
N THR A 403 17.26 25.36 8.38
CA THR A 403 16.05 25.80 7.67
C THR A 403 15.08 26.52 8.61
N VAL A 404 14.88 26.00 9.82
CA VAL A 404 14.03 26.61 10.84
C VAL A 404 14.69 26.47 12.20
N ALA A 405 14.72 27.56 12.96
CA ALA A 405 15.12 27.57 14.36
C ALA A 405 13.91 27.96 15.22
N ILE A 406 13.50 27.05 16.12
CA ILE A 406 12.40 27.31 17.06
C ILE A 406 13.01 27.48 18.45
N ARG A 407 12.65 28.57 19.12
CA ARG A 407 12.99 28.80 20.52
C ARG A 407 11.89 28.19 21.38
N VAL A 408 12.25 27.24 22.23
CA VAL A 408 11.33 26.66 23.22
C VAL A 408 11.40 27.43 24.54
N PRO A 409 10.30 27.54 25.31
CA PRO A 409 10.31 28.20 26.62
C PRO A 409 11.26 27.54 27.62
N ASP A 410 11.72 28.31 28.59
CA ASP A 410 12.52 27.79 29.71
C ASP A 410 11.69 26.79 30.52
N GLY A 411 12.23 25.58 30.76
CA GLY A 411 11.53 24.50 31.45
C GLY A 411 10.75 23.53 30.56
N ALA A 412 10.73 23.74 29.23
CA ALA A 412 10.23 22.74 28.29
C ALA A 412 11.10 21.47 28.36
N GLN A 413 10.50 20.36 28.79
CA GLN A 413 11.14 19.04 28.88
C GLN A 413 11.07 18.34 27.53
#